data_AF-A0A5K1GIF5-F1
#
_entry.id   AF-A0A5K1GIF5-F1
#
_cell.length_a   1.000
_cell.length_b   1.000
_cell.length_c   1.000
_cell.angle_alpha   90.00
_cell.angle_beta   90.00
_cell.angle_gamma   90.00
#
_symmetry.space_group_name_H-M   'P 1'
#
loop_
_entity.id
_entity.type
_entity.pdbx_description
1 polymer ?
#
loop_
_entity_poly.entity_id
_entity_poly.type
_entity_poly.pdbx_seq_one_letter_code
_entity_poly.pdbx_strand_id
1 'polypeptide(L)' 'VGFKMFLGVTATVTNWDAEGTSCSLVLEDNPLVDFVELPDTCQGLYYCNILSGVIRGALEM' A
#
# COMPACT_ATOMS: atom_id res chain seq x y z
N VAL A 1 -2.80 0.53 -12.42
CA VAL A 1 -2.51 -0.75 -13.14
C VAL A 1 -1.56 -1.66 -12.35
N GLY A 2 -0.48 -1.16 -11.73
CA GLY A 2 0.51 -1.98 -11.01
C GLY A 2 -0.07 -2.96 -9.97
N PHE A 3 -0.92 -2.49 -9.05
CA PHE A 3 -1.54 -3.35 -8.03
C PHE A 3 -2.33 -4.53 -8.61
N LYS A 4 -3.13 -4.29 -9.65
CA LYS A 4 -3.92 -5.36 -10.28
C LYS A 4 -3.04 -6.39 -11.00
N MET A 5 -1.92 -5.94 -11.57
CA MET A 5 -0.99 -6.83 -12.28
C MET A 5 -0.16 -7.69 -11.33
N PHE A 6 0.35 -7.13 -10.23
CA PHE A 6 1.28 -7.84 -9.33
C PHE A 6 0.62 -8.49 -8.11
N LEU A 7 -0.46 -7.90 -7.59
CA LEU A 7 -1.16 -8.35 -6.39
C LEU A 7 -2.58 -8.83 -6.68
N GLY A 8 -3.09 -8.68 -7.90
CA GLY A 8 -4.45 -9.07 -8.27
C GLY A 8 -5.55 -8.16 -7.71
N VAL A 9 -5.20 -7.11 -6.96
CA VAL A 9 -6.15 -6.20 -6.29
C VAL A 9 -6.19 -4.82 -6.94
N THR A 10 -7.30 -4.10 -6.74
CA THR A 10 -7.45 -2.72 -7.21
C THR A 10 -7.36 -1.78 -6.03
N ALA A 11 -6.46 -0.80 -6.10
CA ALA A 11 -6.37 0.27 -5.10
C ALA A 11 -7.25 1.46 -5.51
N THR A 12 -7.90 2.09 -4.53
CA THR A 12 -8.68 3.31 -4.71
C THR A 12 -7.82 4.52 -4.35
N VAL A 13 -7.81 5.54 -5.21
CA VAL A 13 -7.08 6.80 -4.95
C VAL A 13 -8.02 7.80 -4.29
N THR A 14 -7.62 8.33 -3.13
CA THR A 14 -8.41 9.30 -2.35
C THR A 14 -7.52 10.39 -1.75
N ASN A 15 -8.12 11.34 -1.02
CA ASN A 15 -7.42 12.36 -0.23
C ASN A 15 -6.34 13.13 -1.02
N TRP A 16 -6.70 13.62 -2.21
CA TRP A 16 -5.84 14.55 -2.94
C TRP A 16 -5.73 15.86 -2.16
N ASP A 17 -4.51 16.40 -2.08
CA ASP A 17 -4.32 17.77 -1.64
C ASP A 17 -4.80 18.78 -2.70
N ALA A 18 -4.95 20.04 -2.28
CA ALA A 18 -5.38 21.11 -3.17
C ALA A 18 -4.38 21.38 -4.31
N GLU A 19 -3.11 21.04 -4.10
CA GLU A 19 -2.02 21.27 -5.04
C GLU A 19 -1.82 20.10 -6.03
N GLY A 20 -2.48 18.96 -5.80
CA GLY A 20 -2.37 17.77 -6.64
C GLY A 20 -1.02 17.06 -6.52
N THR A 21 -0.29 17.26 -5.42
CA THR A 21 1.06 16.71 -5.20
C THR A 21 1.07 15.50 -4.27
N SER A 22 0.00 15.31 -3.50
CA SER A 22 -0.14 14.18 -2.58
C SER A 22 -1.52 13.55 -2.68
N CYS A 23 -1.54 12.22 -2.56
CA CYS A 23 -2.76 11.42 -2.54
C CYS A 23 -2.57 10.19 -1.65
N SER A 24 -3.69 9.57 -1.27
CA SER A 24 -3.71 8.29 -0.56
C SER A 24 -4.12 7.16 -1.50
N LEU A 25 -3.43 6.03 -1.38
CA LEU A 25 -3.80 4.77 -2.05
C LEU A 25 -4.39 3.83 -1.00
N VAL A 26 -5.67 3.49 -1.14
CA VAL A 26 -6.40 2.61 -0.22
C VAL A 26 -6.55 1.24 -0.87
N LEU A 27 -6.04 0.21 -0.19
CA LEU A 27 -6.28 -1.19 -0.55
C LEU A 27 -7.32 -1.74 0.43
N GLU A 28 -8.50 -2.09 -0.09
CA GLU A 28 -9.56 -2.73 0.71
C GLU A 28 -9.22 -4.20 0.98
N ASP A 29 -8.77 -4.89 -0.06
CA ASP A 29 -8.28 -6.27 0.02
C ASP A 29 -6.75 -6.29 -0.11
N ASN A 30 -6.09 -6.98 0.82
CA ASN A 30 -4.63 -7.13 0.80
C ASN A 30 -4.24 -8.61 0.98
N PRO A 31 -3.92 -9.34 -0.10
CA PRO A 31 -3.62 -10.77 -0.03
C PRO A 31 -2.35 -11.09 0.76
N LEU A 32 -1.51 -10.09 1.06
CA LEU A 32 -0.29 -10.28 1.83
C LEU A 32 -0.56 -10.51 3.33
N VAL A 33 -1.78 -10.23 3.80
CA VAL A 33 -2.14 -10.35 5.22
C VAL A 33 -3.23 -11.38 5.50
N ASP A 34 -3.72 -12.12 4.50
CA ASP A 34 -4.87 -13.03 4.62
C ASP A 34 -4.74 -14.07 5.75
N PHE A 35 -3.52 -14.46 6.09
CA PHE A 35 -3.24 -15.42 7.17
C PHE A 35 -2.19 -14.91 8.15
N VAL A 36 -2.06 -13.58 8.27
CA VAL A 36 -1.06 -12.93 9.12
C VAL A 36 -1.75 -12.34 10.34
N GLU A 37 -1.27 -12.73 11.51
CA GLU A 37 -1.65 -12.11 12.79
C GLU A 37 -0.41 -11.46 13.41
N LEU A 38 -0.54 -10.20 13.81
CA LEU A 38 0.53 -9.46 14.46
C LEU A 38 0.38 -9.58 15.98
N PRO A 39 1.44 -9.94 16.71
CA PRO A 39 1.39 -9.96 18.17
C PRO A 39 1.29 -8.54 18.74
N ASP A 40 0.75 -8.41 19.95
CA ASP A 40 0.55 -7.11 20.63
C ASP A 40 1.85 -6.31 20.81
N THR A 41 3.00 -6.99 20.87
CA THR A 41 4.32 -6.36 20.95
C THR A 41 4.73 -5.64 19.66
N CYS A 42 4.01 -5.85 18.55
CA CYS A 42 4.32 -5.34 17.23
C CYS A 42 3.30 -4.31 16.71
N GLN A 43 2.52 -3.65 17.58
CA GLN A 43 1.48 -2.68 17.16
C GLN A 43 1.98 -1.49 16.33
N GLY A 44 3.28 -1.17 16.35
CA GLY A 44 3.89 -0.15 15.50
C GLY A 44 4.44 -0.64 14.15
N LEU A 45 4.31 -1.94 13.86
CA LEU A 45 4.91 -2.54 12.67
C LEU A 45 4.00 -2.37 11.44
N TYR A 46 4.52 -1.70 10.42
CA TYR A 46 3.92 -1.69 9.10
C TYR A 46 4.31 -2.96 8.33
N TYR A 47 3.50 -4.01 8.46
CA TYR A 47 3.80 -5.33 7.88
C TYR A 47 4.07 -5.27 6.36
N CYS A 48 3.26 -4.51 5.63
CA CYS A 48 3.40 -4.35 4.17
C CYS A 48 4.26 -3.14 3.75
N ASN A 49 5.18 -2.66 4.58
CA ASN A 49 5.99 -1.46 4.25
C ASN A 49 6.89 -1.64 3.02
N ILE A 50 7.10 -2.89 2.57
CA ILE A 50 7.76 -3.19 1.30
C ILE A 50 7.04 -2.52 0.11
N LEU A 51 5.72 -2.37 0.16
CA LEU A 51 4.94 -1.71 -0.91
C LEU A 51 5.34 -0.23 -1.07
N SER A 52 5.58 0.47 0.04
CA SER A 52 6.09 1.85 0.03
C SER A 52 7.43 1.94 -0.69
N GLY A 53 8.32 0.98 -0.43
CA GLY A 53 9.62 0.89 -1.09
C GLY A 53 9.52 0.60 -2.58
N VAL A 54 8.63 -0.32 -2.98
CA VAL A 54 8.37 -0.65 -4.38
C VAL A 54 7.81 0.56 -5.14
N ILE A 55 6.84 1.27 -4.56
CA ILE A 55 6.28 2.49 -5.17
C ILE A 55 7.38 3.54 -5.36
N ARG A 56 8.17 3.80 -4.30
CA ARG A 56 9.26 4.78 -4.37
C ARG A 56 10.27 4.43 -5.47
N GLY A 57 10.75 3.19 -5.51
CA GLY A 57 11.72 2.75 -6.51
C GLY A 57 11.16 2.75 -7.93
N ALA A 58 9.87 2.45 -8.10
CA ALA A 58 9.22 2.48 -9.41
C ALA A 58 8.96 3.91 -9.92
N LEU A 59 8.77 4.88 -9.03
CA LEU A 59 8.58 6.30 -9.38
C LEU A 59 9.90 7.07 -9.56
N GLU A 60 11.01 6.53 -9.06
CA GLU A 60 12.35 7.13 -9.19
C GLU A 60 13.00 6.85 -10.56
N MET A 61 12.53 5.82 -11.28
CA MET A 61 12.96 5.46 -12.64
C MET A 61 12.11 6.14 -13.71
#